data_AF-A0ABD0PAY8-F1
#
_entry.id   AF-A0ABD0PAY8-F1
#
_cell.length_a   1.000
_cell.length_b   1.000
_cell.length_c   1.000
_cell.angle_alpha   90.00
_cell.angle_beta   90.00
_cell.angle_gamma   90.00
#
_symmetry.space_group_name_H-M   'P 1'
#
loop_
_entity.id
_entity.type
_entity.pdbx_description
1 polymer ?
#
loop_
_entity_poly.entity_id
_entity_poly.type
_entity_poly.pdbx_seq_one_letter_code
_entity_poly.pdbx_strand_id
1 'polypeptide(L)'
;DLLQKGSIDAMTRLVLVNAIYFKGNWEKKFSKEATRDGQFKLNKTRTEPVKMMNKKSKFPLASIPEMNSQVLELPYVGKNLSMLIILPNKIEDETTGLQKLEKALTYEKLMEWTKPSNMFPEEVQVSLPKFKMTETYELVKLLRSMGMEDVFDPQKVNLSALSPSNDLVVSAVIHKAFVE
;
A
#
# COMPACT_ATOMS: atom_id res chain seq x y z
N ASP A 1 9.72 -16.62 7.09
CA ASP A 1 8.87 -17.60 6.40
C ASP A 1 7.65 -16.97 5.76
N LEU A 2 7.14 -17.63 4.71
CA LEU A 2 5.93 -17.24 3.96
C LEU A 2 4.71 -18.04 4.44
N LEU A 3 4.93 -19.31 4.82
CA LEU A 3 3.94 -20.18 5.45
C LEU A 3 4.38 -20.38 6.90
N GLN A 4 3.56 -19.95 7.85
CA GLN A 4 3.87 -20.15 9.27
C GLN A 4 3.64 -21.61 9.68
N LYS A 5 4.36 -22.07 10.70
CA LYS A 5 4.15 -23.42 11.25
C LYS A 5 2.69 -23.56 11.72
N GLY A 6 1.97 -24.57 11.22
CA GLY A 6 0.55 -24.79 11.49
C GLY A 6 -0.41 -24.11 10.50
N SER A 7 0.09 -23.38 9.49
CA SER A 7 -0.76 -22.83 8.41
C SER A 7 -1.19 -23.87 7.37
N ILE A 8 -0.61 -25.07 7.42
CA ILE A 8 -0.92 -26.21 6.55
C ILE A 8 -1.02 -27.47 7.42
N ASP A 9 -2.02 -28.29 7.13
CA ASP A 9 -2.27 -29.59 7.76
C ASP A 9 -2.60 -30.67 6.71
N ALA A 10 -2.86 -31.90 7.15
CA ALA A 10 -3.22 -33.01 6.26
C ALA A 10 -4.57 -32.82 5.51
N MET A 11 -5.39 -31.85 5.93
CA MET A 11 -6.68 -31.53 5.33
C MET A 11 -6.61 -30.38 4.34
N THR A 12 -5.48 -29.68 4.27
CA THR A 12 -5.24 -28.60 3.30
C THR A 12 -5.28 -29.16 1.87
N ARG A 13 -6.02 -28.51 0.97
CA ARG A 13 -6.19 -28.96 -0.43
C ARG A 13 -5.59 -28.00 -1.43
N LEU A 14 -5.72 -26.69 -1.22
CA LEU A 14 -5.14 -25.66 -2.08
C LEU A 14 -4.80 -24.41 -1.26
N VAL A 15 -3.57 -23.90 -1.41
CA VAL A 15 -3.13 -22.64 -0.79
C VAL A 15 -2.69 -21.68 -1.88
N LEU A 16 -3.24 -20.47 -1.85
CA LEU A 16 -2.81 -19.39 -2.72
C LEU A 16 -1.82 -18.52 -1.98
N VAL A 17 -0.60 -18.43 -2.50
CA VAL A 17 0.45 -17.63 -1.89
C VAL A 17 0.92 -16.57 -2.87
N ASN A 18 0.87 -15.32 -2.43
CA ASN A 18 1.41 -14.20 -3.18
C ASN A 18 2.45 -13.47 -2.32
N ALA A 19 3.62 -13.21 -2.89
CA ALA A 19 4.69 -12.45 -2.26
C ALA A 19 5.16 -11.35 -3.21
N ILE A 20 5.10 -10.09 -2.78
CA ILE A 20 5.58 -8.94 -3.56
C ILE A 20 6.73 -8.30 -2.80
N TYR A 21 7.87 -8.18 -3.49
CA TYR A 21 9.05 -7.46 -3.01
C TYR A 21 9.30 -6.28 -3.93
N PHE A 22 9.16 -5.08 -3.41
CA PHE A 22 9.46 -3.87 -4.16
C PHE A 22 10.74 -3.21 -3.62
N LYS A 23 11.74 -3.10 -4.50
CA LYS A 23 12.98 -2.34 -4.28
C LYS A 23 13.27 -1.50 -5.52
N GLY A 24 12.91 -0.23 -5.45
CA GLY A 24 13.05 0.71 -6.55
C GLY A 24 14.16 1.73 -6.28
N ASN A 25 14.90 2.11 -7.33
CA ASN A 25 15.73 3.30 -7.27
C ASN A 25 14.92 4.51 -7.72
N TRP A 26 14.85 5.55 -6.89
CA TRP A 26 14.25 6.83 -7.29
C TRP A 26 14.95 7.38 -8.54
N GLU A 27 14.18 7.91 -9.49
CA GLU A 27 14.71 8.67 -10.64
C GLU A 27 15.56 9.85 -10.14
N LYS A 28 15.04 10.54 -9.12
CA LYS A 28 15.72 11.63 -8.43
C LYS A 28 16.08 11.24 -6.99
N LYS A 29 17.21 10.56 -6.83
CA LYS A 29 17.67 10.03 -5.53
C LYS A 29 17.80 11.10 -4.44
N PHE A 30 17.43 10.72 -3.22
CA PHE A 30 17.74 11.47 -2.00
C PHE A 30 19.22 11.27 -1.63
N SER A 31 19.92 12.37 -1.30
CA SER A 31 21.30 12.30 -0.81
C SER A 31 21.30 11.74 0.61
N LYS A 32 22.26 10.86 0.92
CA LYS A 32 22.39 10.28 2.25
C LYS A 32 22.79 11.35 3.28
N GLU A 33 23.57 12.33 2.84
CA GLU A 33 24.06 13.46 3.62
C GLU A 33 22.93 14.44 3.99
N ALA A 34 21.88 14.48 3.17
CA ALA A 34 20.65 15.25 3.44
C ALA A 34 19.63 14.50 4.32
N THR A 35 19.90 13.25 4.68
CA THR A 35 19.05 12.47 5.58
C THR A 35 19.40 12.81 7.03
N ARG A 36 18.41 13.23 7.81
CA ARG A 36 18.59 13.68 9.20
C ARG A 36 17.52 13.09 10.10
N ASP A 37 17.74 13.11 11.41
CA ASP A 37 16.68 12.80 12.36
C ASP A 37 15.58 13.87 12.29
N GLY A 38 14.33 13.42 12.26
CA GLY A 38 13.13 14.26 12.22
C GLY A 38 12.03 13.65 13.06
N GLN A 39 11.00 14.44 13.36
CA GLN A 39 9.84 13.98 14.12
C GLN A 39 8.70 13.66 13.16
N PHE A 40 8.18 12.43 13.22
CA PHE A 40 6.99 12.01 12.49
C PHE A 40 5.78 12.05 13.42
N LYS A 41 4.73 12.76 13.02
CA LYS A 41 3.49 12.87 13.81
C LYS A 41 2.63 11.64 13.56
N LEU A 42 2.38 10.84 14.61
CA LEU A 42 1.45 9.71 14.56
C LEU A 42 0.00 10.19 14.66
N ASN A 43 -0.21 11.25 15.43
CA ASN A 43 -1.48 11.93 15.63
C ASN A 43 -1.21 13.38 16.10
N LYS A 44 -2.23 14.09 16.61
CA LYS A 44 -2.10 15.48 17.09
C LYS A 44 -1.10 15.66 18.24
N THR A 45 -0.89 14.65 19.08
CA THR A 45 -0.13 14.77 20.33
C THR A 45 1.14 13.93 20.35
N ARG A 46 1.20 12.82 19.61
CA ARG A 46 2.31 11.87 19.61
C ARG A 46 3.20 12.04 18.39
N THR A 47 4.50 12.04 18.65
CA THR A 47 5.55 12.05 17.64
C THR A 47 6.56 10.95 17.90
N GLU A 48 7.13 10.39 16.84
CA GLU A 48 8.22 9.43 16.91
C GLU A 48 9.43 9.90 16.08
N PRO A 49 10.66 9.66 16.53
CA PRO A 49 11.85 9.98 15.77
C PRO A 49 12.00 9.06 14.56
N VAL A 50 12.29 9.64 13.39
CA VAL A 50 12.53 8.91 12.14
C VAL A 50 13.73 9.48 11.40
N LYS A 51 14.36 8.67 10.54
CA LYS A 51 15.32 9.18 9.56
C LYS A 51 14.55 9.83 8.41
N MET A 52 14.53 11.15 8.38
CA MET A 52 13.85 11.95 7.36
C MET A 52 14.79 12.24 6.19
N MET A 53 14.45 11.74 5.00
CA MET A 53 15.15 12.07 3.76
C MET A 53 14.67 13.42 3.25
N ASN A 54 15.58 14.28 2.79
CA ASN A 54 15.23 15.62 2.30
C ASN A 54 15.74 15.86 0.89
N LYS A 55 14.92 16.48 0.04
CA LYS A 55 15.32 16.89 -1.30
C LYS A 55 14.48 18.05 -1.80
N LYS A 56 15.12 19.05 -2.40
CA LYS A 56 14.45 20.09 -3.18
C LYS A 56 14.62 19.79 -4.68
N SER A 57 13.52 19.58 -5.41
CA SER A 57 13.55 19.37 -6.86
C SER A 57 12.16 19.54 -7.48
N LYS A 58 12.08 19.51 -8.81
CA LYS A 58 10.81 19.49 -9.53
C LYS A 58 10.15 18.12 -9.50
N PHE A 59 8.93 18.00 -9.00
CA PHE A 59 8.14 16.77 -9.00
C PHE A 59 6.69 17.06 -9.41
N PRO A 60 5.97 16.13 -10.07
CA PRO A 60 4.55 16.28 -10.30
C PRO A 60 3.81 16.35 -8.96
N LEU A 61 3.05 17.43 -8.77
CA LEU A 61 2.26 17.71 -7.59
C LEU A 61 0.85 18.11 -8.02
N ALA A 62 -0.15 17.74 -7.24
CA ALA A 62 -1.49 18.30 -7.33
C ALA A 62 -2.08 18.53 -5.94
N SER A 63 -3.02 19.47 -5.86
CA SER A 63 -3.84 19.68 -4.66
C SER A 63 -5.16 18.91 -4.79
N ILE A 64 -5.69 18.43 -3.67
CA ILE A 64 -7.02 17.82 -3.54
C ILE A 64 -7.81 18.70 -2.57
N PRO A 65 -8.43 19.79 -3.04
CA PRO A 65 -9.06 20.78 -2.16
C PRO A 65 -10.17 20.18 -1.30
N GLU A 66 -11.00 19.27 -1.82
CA GLU A 66 -12.10 18.69 -1.03
C GLU A 66 -11.61 17.83 0.16
N MET A 67 -10.36 17.35 0.10
CA MET A 67 -9.72 16.57 1.16
C MET A 67 -8.69 17.37 1.97
N ASN A 68 -8.52 18.67 1.71
CA ASN A 68 -7.44 19.47 2.29
C ASN A 68 -6.08 18.73 2.24
N SER A 69 -5.79 18.13 1.08
CA SER A 69 -4.65 17.22 0.89
C SER A 69 -3.86 17.60 -0.36
N GLN A 70 -2.65 17.07 -0.47
CA GLN A 70 -1.81 17.16 -1.65
C GLN A 70 -1.43 15.75 -2.11
N VAL A 71 -1.18 15.59 -3.40
CA VAL A 71 -0.63 14.36 -3.98
C VAL A 71 0.68 14.65 -4.67
N LEU A 72 1.71 13.88 -4.33
CA LEU A 72 3.05 13.97 -4.88
C LEU A 72 3.38 12.69 -5.64
N GLU A 73 3.92 12.82 -6.85
CA GLU A 73 4.47 11.70 -7.61
C GLU A 73 6.00 11.67 -7.50
N LEU A 74 6.53 10.51 -7.10
CA LEU A 74 7.95 10.21 -7.06
C LEU A 74 8.28 9.08 -8.05
N PRO A 75 8.76 9.41 -9.26
CA PRO A 75 9.12 8.41 -10.26
C PRO A 75 10.35 7.58 -9.85
N TYR A 76 10.33 6.30 -10.21
CA TYR A 76 11.50 5.43 -10.17
C TYR A 76 12.29 5.51 -11.48
N VAL A 77 13.53 5.00 -11.47
CA VAL A 77 14.40 4.94 -12.65
C VAL A 77 13.68 4.30 -13.82
N GLY A 78 13.75 4.95 -14.99
CA GLY A 78 13.09 4.51 -16.22
C GLY A 78 11.62 4.91 -16.32
N LYS A 79 11.03 5.51 -15.27
CA LYS A 79 9.67 6.09 -15.26
C LYS A 79 8.53 5.12 -15.61
N ASN A 80 8.78 3.81 -15.51
CA ASN A 80 7.76 2.78 -15.68
C ASN A 80 6.91 2.60 -14.41
N LEU A 81 7.43 3.05 -13.26
CA LEU A 81 6.77 2.99 -11.96
C LEU A 81 6.97 4.32 -11.25
N SER A 82 5.96 4.71 -10.47
CA SER A 82 6.01 5.88 -9.60
C SER A 82 5.36 5.55 -8.25
N MET A 83 5.86 6.15 -7.18
CA MET A 83 5.15 6.19 -5.90
C MET A 83 4.29 7.45 -5.85
N LEU A 84 3.00 7.27 -5.58
CA LEU A 84 2.07 8.36 -5.31
C LEU A 84 1.87 8.49 -3.81
N ILE A 85 2.04 9.69 -3.28
CA ILE A 85 1.87 9.99 -1.86
C ILE A 85 0.76 11.02 -1.73
N ILE A 86 -0.36 10.63 -1.14
CA ILE A 86 -1.43 11.55 -0.77
C ILE A 86 -1.24 11.93 0.70
N LEU A 87 -1.07 13.21 0.97
CA LEU A 87 -0.76 13.74 2.29
C LEU A 87 -1.76 14.86 2.65
N PRO A 88 -2.54 14.70 3.73
CA PRO A 88 -3.31 15.80 4.29
C PRO A 88 -2.41 16.95 4.74
N ASN A 89 -2.84 18.18 4.49
CA ASN A 89 -2.10 19.38 4.88
C ASN A 89 -1.97 19.49 6.42
N LYS A 90 -2.92 18.90 7.17
CA LYS A 90 -2.96 18.89 8.63
C LYS A 90 -3.60 17.61 9.15
N ILE A 91 -3.22 17.20 10.36
CA ILE A 91 -3.92 16.17 11.12
C ILE A 91 -5.13 16.83 11.79
N GLU A 92 -6.31 16.66 11.19
CA GLU A 92 -7.55 17.30 11.66
C GLU A 92 -8.36 16.41 12.62
N ASP A 93 -8.20 15.09 12.55
CA ASP A 93 -8.84 14.11 13.44
C ASP A 93 -7.96 13.71 14.65
N GLU A 94 -8.54 12.99 15.61
CA GLU A 94 -7.85 12.55 16.85
C GLU A 94 -6.96 11.30 16.63
N THR A 95 -6.88 10.80 15.41
CA THR A 95 -6.09 9.63 15.02
C THR A 95 -4.98 10.04 14.06
N THR A 96 -4.91 9.46 12.87
CA THR A 96 -3.81 9.66 11.91
C THR A 96 -3.95 10.93 11.06
N GLY A 97 -5.13 11.57 11.04
CA GLY A 97 -5.45 12.63 10.09
C GLY A 97 -5.97 12.13 8.74
N LEU A 98 -6.06 10.80 8.54
CA LEU A 98 -6.46 10.19 7.27
C LEU A 98 -7.93 9.76 7.23
N GLN A 99 -8.68 9.86 8.32
CA GLN A 99 -10.03 9.26 8.39
C GLN A 99 -10.98 9.78 7.30
N LYS A 100 -10.92 11.09 7.01
CA LYS A 100 -11.74 11.71 5.97
C LYS A 100 -11.38 11.17 4.58
N LEU A 101 -10.07 10.99 4.33
CA LEU A 101 -9.56 10.47 3.07
C LEU A 101 -9.94 9.00 2.89
N GLU A 102 -9.72 8.16 3.91
CA GLU A 102 -10.04 6.72 3.87
C GLU A 102 -11.54 6.49 3.67
N LYS A 103 -12.40 7.24 4.35
CA LYS A 103 -13.87 7.14 4.17
C LYS A 103 -14.34 7.59 2.79
N ALA A 104 -13.64 8.54 2.18
CA ALA A 104 -13.99 9.06 0.87
C ALA A 104 -13.32 8.28 -0.26
N LEU A 105 -12.39 7.37 0.02
CA LEU A 105 -11.60 6.67 -0.98
C LEU A 105 -12.50 5.70 -1.77
N THR A 106 -12.73 6.02 -3.03
CA THR A 106 -13.33 5.13 -4.03
C THR A 106 -12.39 4.98 -5.21
N TYR A 107 -12.64 4.02 -6.09
CA TYR A 107 -11.86 3.86 -7.32
C TYR A 107 -11.89 5.13 -8.17
N GLU A 108 -13.06 5.73 -8.35
CA GLU A 108 -13.26 6.93 -9.17
C GLU A 108 -12.47 8.11 -8.60
N LYS A 109 -12.57 8.33 -7.28
CA LYS A 109 -11.85 9.40 -6.60
C LYS A 109 -10.35 9.20 -6.61
N LEU A 110 -9.87 7.97 -6.39
CA LEU A 110 -8.45 7.68 -6.49
C LEU A 110 -7.91 8.02 -7.88
N MET A 111 -8.61 7.55 -8.93
CA MET A 111 -8.24 7.83 -10.32
C MET A 111 -8.29 9.32 -10.67
N GLU A 112 -9.24 10.07 -10.11
CA GLU A 112 -9.36 11.51 -10.26
C GLU A 112 -8.21 12.25 -9.57
N TRP A 113 -7.96 11.93 -8.29
CA TRP A 113 -6.92 12.56 -7.47
C TRP A 113 -5.52 12.32 -8.03
N THR A 114 -5.27 11.13 -8.59
CA THR A 114 -3.95 10.74 -9.10
C THR A 114 -3.85 10.85 -10.62
N LYS A 115 -4.76 11.57 -11.27
CA LYS A 115 -4.77 11.68 -12.73
C LYS A 115 -3.51 12.42 -13.21
N PRO A 116 -2.66 11.81 -14.07
CA PRO A 116 -1.40 12.44 -14.50
C PRO A 116 -1.58 13.81 -15.17
N SER A 117 -2.71 14.02 -15.87
CA SER A 117 -3.01 15.30 -16.52
C SER A 117 -3.24 16.46 -15.54
N ASN A 118 -3.51 16.15 -14.27
CA ASN A 118 -3.79 17.12 -13.22
C ASN A 118 -2.56 17.37 -12.33
N MET A 119 -1.47 16.63 -12.53
CA MET A 119 -0.24 16.72 -11.76
C MET A 119 0.83 17.47 -12.54
N PHE A 120 1.28 18.60 -12.02
CA PHE A 120 2.19 19.49 -12.73
C PHE A 120 3.58 19.49 -12.07
N PRO A 121 4.67 19.53 -12.85
CA PRO A 121 6.01 19.62 -12.28
C PRO A 121 6.24 20.94 -11.54
N GLU A 122 6.27 20.87 -10.21
CA GLU A 122 6.50 22.01 -9.32
C GLU A 122 7.79 21.84 -8.53
N GLU A 123 8.49 22.93 -8.20
CA GLU A 123 9.65 22.87 -7.30
C GLU A 123 9.17 22.65 -5.86
N VAL A 124 9.39 21.44 -5.35
CA VAL A 124 8.93 21.01 -4.03
C VAL A 124 10.11 20.65 -3.15
N GLN A 125 10.04 21.04 -1.87
CA GLN A 125 10.89 20.49 -0.82
C GLN A 125 10.21 19.24 -0.25
N VAL A 126 10.70 18.07 -0.66
CA VAL A 126 10.21 16.78 -0.22
C VAL A 126 10.98 16.33 1.02
N SER A 127 10.25 16.14 2.13
CA SER A 127 10.72 15.50 3.35
C SER A 127 9.95 14.19 3.53
N LEU A 128 10.62 13.05 3.29
CA LEU A 128 9.99 11.72 3.30
C LEU A 128 10.69 10.83 4.33
N PRO A 129 9.98 10.23 5.30
CA PRO A 129 10.59 9.26 6.20
C PRO A 129 11.21 8.10 5.42
N LYS A 130 12.42 7.70 5.77
CA LYS A 130 13.01 6.46 5.31
C LYS A 130 12.35 5.33 6.09
N PHE A 131 11.60 4.49 5.41
CA PHE A 131 10.89 3.36 6.02
C PHE A 131 11.23 2.04 5.33
N LYS A 132 10.93 0.97 6.03
CA LYS A 132 10.96 -0.40 5.53
C LYS A 132 9.75 -1.08 6.13
N MET A 133 8.89 -1.65 5.31
CA MET A 133 7.67 -2.31 5.77
C MET A 133 7.63 -3.73 5.24
N THR A 134 7.15 -4.65 6.09
CA THR A 134 6.97 -6.05 5.75
C THR A 134 5.71 -6.52 6.43
N GLU A 135 4.67 -6.77 5.65
CA GLU A 135 3.37 -7.18 6.15
C GLU A 135 2.99 -8.55 5.59
N THR A 136 2.27 -9.33 6.37
CA THR A 136 1.72 -10.63 5.95
C THR A 136 0.26 -10.69 6.34
N TYR A 137 -0.60 -10.95 5.36
CA TYR A 137 -2.05 -10.99 5.50
C TYR A 137 -2.55 -12.41 5.21
N GLU A 138 -3.43 -12.89 6.08
CA GLU A 138 -4.32 -14.02 5.78
C GLU A 138 -5.63 -13.42 5.26
N LEU A 139 -5.96 -13.71 4.00
CA LEU A 139 -7.00 -13.00 3.26
C LEU A 139 -8.33 -13.75 3.21
N VAL A 140 -8.44 -15.00 3.66
CA VAL A 140 -9.67 -15.79 3.52
C VAL A 140 -10.86 -15.08 4.16
N LYS A 141 -10.71 -14.59 5.39
CA LYS A 141 -11.80 -13.88 6.09
C LYS A 141 -12.23 -12.61 5.36
N LEU A 142 -11.26 -11.84 4.86
CA LEU A 142 -11.52 -10.60 4.14
C LEU A 142 -12.21 -10.87 2.80
N LEU A 143 -11.71 -11.81 2.01
CA LEU A 143 -12.28 -12.16 0.71
C LEU A 143 -13.70 -12.71 0.84
N ARG A 144 -13.97 -13.52 1.88
CA ARG A 144 -15.35 -13.95 2.21
C ARG A 144 -16.25 -12.75 2.49
N SER A 145 -15.81 -11.79 3.30
CA SER A 145 -16.59 -10.58 3.59
C SER A 145 -16.84 -9.71 2.34
N MET A 146 -16.02 -9.85 1.30
CA MET A 146 -16.18 -9.20 0.00
C MET A 146 -17.06 -9.99 -0.98
N GLY A 147 -17.65 -11.11 -0.55
CA GLY A 147 -18.57 -11.93 -1.35
C GLY A 147 -17.95 -13.15 -2.02
N MET A 148 -16.64 -13.38 -1.84
CA MET A 148 -15.98 -14.59 -2.35
C MET A 148 -16.18 -15.74 -1.36
N GLU A 149 -17.38 -16.33 -1.30
CA GLU A 149 -17.70 -17.39 -0.33
C GLU A 149 -17.44 -18.80 -0.88
N ASP A 150 -17.97 -19.09 -2.07
CA ASP A 150 -18.05 -20.45 -2.62
C ASP A 150 -16.68 -21.11 -2.79
N VAL A 151 -15.65 -20.35 -3.14
CA VAL A 151 -14.29 -20.87 -3.35
C VAL A 151 -13.66 -21.49 -2.09
N PHE A 152 -14.16 -21.09 -0.91
CA PHE A 152 -13.69 -21.54 0.39
C PHE A 152 -14.67 -22.52 1.05
N ASP A 153 -15.77 -22.88 0.38
CA ASP A 153 -16.79 -23.81 0.87
C ASP A 153 -16.70 -25.13 0.08
N PRO A 154 -16.31 -26.24 0.74
CA PRO A 154 -16.19 -27.55 0.09
C PRO A 154 -17.48 -28.03 -0.60
N GLN A 155 -18.66 -27.54 -0.20
CA GLN A 155 -19.94 -27.95 -0.78
C GLN A 155 -20.34 -27.12 -2.01
N LYS A 156 -19.79 -25.92 -2.15
CA LYS A 156 -20.15 -24.99 -3.23
C LYS A 156 -19.03 -24.77 -4.25
N VAL A 157 -17.78 -25.02 -3.85
CA VAL A 157 -16.61 -24.81 -4.69
C VAL A 157 -16.70 -25.62 -5.98
N ASN A 158 -16.47 -24.94 -7.11
CA ASN A 158 -16.34 -25.56 -8.40
C ASN A 158 -14.99 -25.17 -9.01
N LEU A 159 -13.99 -26.03 -8.80
CA LEU A 159 -12.65 -25.91 -9.38
C LEU A 159 -12.40 -27.04 -10.38
N SER A 160 -13.45 -27.51 -11.07
CA SER A 160 -13.41 -28.61 -12.04
C SER A 160 -12.40 -28.39 -13.18
N ALA A 161 -12.12 -27.14 -13.54
CA ALA A 161 -11.09 -26.79 -14.52
C ALA A 161 -9.66 -27.07 -14.03
N LEU A 162 -9.43 -27.10 -12.71
CA LEU A 162 -8.13 -27.42 -12.11
C LEU A 162 -8.02 -28.89 -11.72
N SER A 163 -9.11 -29.48 -11.21
CA SER A 163 -9.19 -30.89 -10.85
C SER A 163 -10.55 -31.46 -11.26
N PRO A 164 -10.59 -32.40 -12.22
CA PRO A 164 -11.83 -33.03 -12.66
C PRO A 164 -12.61 -33.74 -11.55
N SER A 165 -11.93 -34.18 -10.48
CA SER A 165 -12.54 -34.82 -9.30
C SER A 165 -13.25 -33.84 -8.36
N ASN A 166 -13.15 -32.53 -8.60
CA ASN A 166 -13.71 -31.44 -7.77
C ASN A 166 -13.46 -31.60 -6.26
N ASP A 167 -12.29 -32.14 -5.92
CA ASP A 167 -11.82 -32.42 -4.56
C ASP A 167 -10.97 -31.27 -3.98
N LEU A 168 -10.90 -30.14 -4.71
CA LEU A 168 -10.16 -28.96 -4.33
C LEU A 168 -11.06 -27.92 -3.67
N VAL A 169 -10.57 -27.37 -2.57
CA VAL A 169 -11.11 -26.18 -1.91
C VAL A 169 -9.95 -25.26 -1.57
N VAL A 170 -10.11 -23.95 -1.76
CA VAL A 170 -9.09 -23.02 -1.30
C VAL A 170 -9.11 -22.99 0.22
N SER A 171 -8.04 -23.50 0.82
CA SER A 171 -7.90 -23.63 2.27
C SER A 171 -7.30 -22.38 2.91
N ALA A 172 -6.40 -21.69 2.20
CA ALA A 172 -5.74 -20.48 2.69
C ALA A 172 -5.33 -19.55 1.54
N VAL A 173 -5.34 -18.24 1.82
CA VAL A 173 -4.85 -17.20 0.91
C VAL A 173 -3.90 -16.30 1.69
N ILE A 174 -2.62 -16.41 1.41
CA ILE A 174 -1.57 -15.70 2.14
C ILE A 174 -0.93 -14.69 1.21
N HIS A 175 -0.97 -13.42 1.61
CA HIS A 175 -0.34 -12.32 0.88
C HIS A 175 0.74 -11.68 1.74
N LYS A 176 1.98 -11.66 1.23
CA LYS A 176 3.12 -11.03 1.89
C LYS A 176 3.66 -9.89 1.03
N ALA A 177 3.74 -8.69 1.60
CA ALA A 177 4.24 -7.53 0.91
C ALA A 177 5.47 -6.95 1.62
N PHE A 178 6.46 -6.54 0.83
CA PHE A 178 7.67 -5.90 1.30
C PHE A 178 7.98 -4.66 0.45
N VAL A 179 8.33 -3.56 1.12
CA VAL A 179 8.78 -2.31 0.47
C VAL A 179 10.01 -1.75 1.20
N GLU A 180 11.04 -1.40 0.41
CA GLU A 180 12.31 -0.77 0.85
C GLU A 180 12.90 0.19 -0.22
#